data_AF-A0A6G3XBN7-F1
#
_entry.id   AF-A0A6G3XBN7-F1
#
_cell.length_a   1.000
_cell.length_b   1.000
_cell.length_c   1.000
_cell.angle_alpha   90.00
_cell.angle_beta   90.00
_cell.angle_gamma   90.00
#
_symmetry.space_group_name_H-M   'P 1'
#
loop_
_entity.id
_entity.type
_entity.pdbx_description
1 polymer ?
#
loop_
_entity_poly.entity_id
_entity_poly.type
_entity_poly.pdbx_seq_one_letter_code
_entity_poly.pdbx_strand_id
1 'polypeptide(L)' 'MRIELATAPGSPERPNEDWVSGVLPASGQGGVLVLLDGVTPPRGDDGCVHSVPWFTARLGGALVELSGSRPDLPLTEVL' A
#
# COMPACT_ATOMS: atom_id res chain seq x y z
N MET A 1 -17.38 -11.50 7.94
CA MET A 1 -16.65 -10.22 7.80
C MET A 1 -16.61 -9.86 6.33
N ARG A 2 -16.79 -8.58 5.98
CA ARG A 2 -16.81 -8.10 4.59
C ARG A 2 -15.86 -6.91 4.48
N ILE A 3 -14.94 -6.96 3.54
CA ILE A 3 -14.01 -5.88 3.20
C ILE A 3 -14.36 -5.43 1.79
N GLU A 4 -14.54 -4.13 1.59
CA GLU A 4 -14.69 -3.51 0.28
C GLU A 4 -13.63 -2.43 0.14
N LEU A 5 -12.90 -2.46 -0.97
CA LEU A 5 -11.84 -1.52 -1.26
C LEU A 5 -12.11 -0.92 -2.65
N ALA A 6 -11.93 0.38 -2.75
CA ALA A 6 -12.01 1.10 -4.00
C ALA A 6 -10.96 2.22 -3.99
N THR A 7 -10.33 2.42 -5.13
CA THR A 7 -9.45 3.56 -5.37
C THR A 7 -9.56 3.94 -6.85
N ALA A 8 -9.33 5.20 -7.15
CA ALA A 8 -9.38 5.73 -8.50
C ALA A 8 -8.33 6.84 -8.65
N PRO A 9 -7.71 6.98 -9.83
CA PRO A 9 -6.80 8.09 -10.06
C PRO A 9 -7.57 9.41 -10.03
N GLY A 10 -6.88 10.50 -9.65
CA GLY A 10 -7.46 11.85 -9.65
C GLY A 10 -7.85 12.35 -11.06
N SER A 11 -7.27 11.79 -12.13
CA SER A 11 -7.70 12.03 -13.51
C SER A 11 -7.44 10.80 -14.41
N PRO A 12 -8.20 10.62 -15.52
CA PRO A 12 -8.02 9.47 -16.42
C PRO A 12 -6.66 9.41 -17.11
N GLU A 13 -5.96 10.54 -17.20
CA GLU A 13 -4.66 10.66 -17.89
C GLU A 13 -3.48 10.26 -16.99
N ARG A 14 -3.72 10.02 -15.70
CA ARG A 14 -2.68 9.66 -14.73
C ARG A 14 -2.88 8.25 -14.21
N PRO A 15 -1.79 7.50 -13.96
CA PRO A 15 -1.91 6.26 -13.21
C PRO A 15 -2.39 6.56 -11.79
N ASN A 16 -3.03 5.58 -11.17
CA ASN A 16 -3.38 5.69 -9.76
C ASN A 16 -2.12 5.50 -8.91
N GLU A 17 -1.81 6.48 -8.08
CA GLU A 17 -0.65 6.46 -7.19
C GLU A 17 -1.01 5.86 -5.81
N ASP A 18 -2.30 5.71 -5.52
CA ASP A 18 -2.82 5.09 -4.31
C ASP A 18 -2.66 3.57 -4.34
N TRP A 19 -2.50 2.98 -3.16
CA TRP A 19 -2.57 1.54 -2.97
C TRP A 19 -3.30 1.19 -1.68
N VAL A 20 -4.21 0.20 -1.72
CA VAL A 20 -4.96 -0.24 -0.54
C VAL A 20 -5.14 -1.75 -0.52
N SER A 21 -4.97 -2.35 0.67
CA SER A 21 -5.27 -3.76 0.91
C SER A 21 -5.65 -4.01 2.35
N GLY A 22 -6.57 -4.96 2.57
CA GLY A 22 -7.02 -5.41 3.87
C GLY A 22 -6.88 -6.92 3.98
N VAL A 23 -6.25 -7.41 5.05
CA VAL A 23 -6.08 -8.84 5.35
C VAL A 23 -6.63 -9.12 6.74
N LEU A 24 -7.43 -10.17 6.84
CA LEU A 24 -8.08 -10.57 8.07
C LEU A 24 -7.91 -12.07 8.32
N PRO A 25 -7.38 -12.48 9.50
CA PRO A 25 -7.27 -13.89 9.85
C PRO A 25 -8.64 -14.57 9.93
N ALA A 26 -8.68 -15.88 9.72
CA ALA A 26 -9.90 -16.67 9.81
C ALA A 26 -10.57 -16.61 11.21
N SER A 27 -9.79 -16.32 12.27
CA SER A 27 -10.31 -16.08 13.62
C SER A 27 -11.21 -14.83 13.71
N GLY A 28 -11.14 -13.93 12.72
CA GLY A 28 -11.86 -12.65 12.72
C GLY A 28 -11.35 -11.64 13.76
N GLN A 29 -10.19 -11.91 14.39
CA GLN A 29 -9.56 -11.03 15.37
C GLN A 29 -8.23 -10.51 14.83
N GLY A 30 -7.96 -9.22 15.01
CA GLY A 30 -6.77 -8.56 14.46
C GLY A 30 -6.89 -8.28 12.96
N GLY A 31 -5.77 -8.37 12.25
CA GLY A 31 -5.67 -8.10 10.82
C GLY A 31 -4.85 -6.86 10.50
N VAL A 32 -4.73 -6.56 9.21
CA VAL A 32 -3.90 -5.49 8.67
C VAL A 32 -4.71 -4.71 7.65
N LEU A 33 -4.67 -3.39 7.76
CA LEU A 33 -5.09 -2.45 6.71
C LEU A 33 -3.89 -1.60 6.35
N VAL A 34 -3.52 -1.61 5.06
CA VAL A 34 -2.50 -0.72 4.51
C VAL A 34 -3.18 0.18 3.49
N LEU A 35 -3.01 1.49 3.68
CA LEU A 35 -3.39 2.53 2.74
C LEU A 35 -2.15 3.39 2.48
N LEU A 36 -1.76 3.49 1.23
CA LEU A 36 -0.65 4.32 0.77
C LEU A 36 -1.21 5.36 -0.20
N ASP A 37 -0.86 6.61 0.04
CA ASP A 37 -1.08 7.73 -0.87
C ASP A 37 0.27 8.06 -1.51
N GLY A 38 0.37 7.87 -2.82
CA GLY A 38 1.61 8.11 -3.53
C GLY A 38 1.88 9.60 -3.68
N VAL A 39 3.14 10.00 -3.57
CA VAL A 39 3.53 11.40 -3.74
C VAL A 39 3.82 11.69 -5.21
N THR A 40 3.06 12.57 -5.84
CA THR A 40 3.35 13.00 -7.22
C THR A 40 4.76 13.63 -7.27
N PRO A 41 5.67 13.12 -8.13
CA PRO A 41 7.06 13.55 -8.13
C PRO A 41 7.20 14.99 -8.68
N PRO A 42 8.31 15.70 -8.36
CA PRO A 42 8.63 16.97 -8.98
C PRO A 42 8.66 16.86 -10.51
N ARG A 43 8.37 17.95 -11.21
CA ARG A 43 8.50 17.96 -12.68
C ARG A 43 9.97 17.77 -13.07
N GLY A 44 10.25 16.77 -13.89
CA GLY A 44 11.59 16.49 -14.40
C GLY A 44 12.05 15.07 -14.05
N ASP A 45 13.35 14.85 -14.13
CA ASP A 45 13.98 13.61 -13.67
C ASP A 45 14.11 13.64 -12.14
N ASP A 46 13.47 12.69 -11.46
CA ASP A 46 13.56 12.49 -10.00
C ASP A 46 14.72 11.55 -9.61
N GLY A 47 15.50 11.07 -10.59
CA GLY A 47 16.60 10.14 -10.40
C GLY A 47 16.17 8.69 -10.15
N CYS A 48 14.87 8.39 -10.22
CA CYS A 48 14.33 7.06 -10.06
C CYS A 48 13.88 6.48 -11.40
N VAL A 49 14.30 5.24 -11.69
CA VAL A 49 13.81 4.50 -12.86
C VAL A 49 12.40 3.90 -12.64
N HIS A 50 11.89 3.97 -11.42
CA HIS A 50 10.60 3.41 -11.02
C HIS A 50 9.58 4.53 -10.80
N SER A 51 8.34 4.29 -11.22
CA SER A 51 7.24 5.21 -11.00
C SER A 51 6.67 5.12 -9.58
N VAL A 52 5.93 6.15 -9.16
CA VAL A 52 5.22 6.15 -7.88
C VAL A 52 4.23 4.99 -7.74
N PRO A 53 3.40 4.64 -8.75
CA PRO A 53 2.56 3.43 -8.68
C PRO A 53 3.35 2.13 -8.48
N TRP A 54 4.56 2.02 -9.06
CA TRP A 54 5.42 0.87 -8.82
C TRP A 54 5.87 0.83 -7.36
N PHE A 55 6.26 1.99 -6.82
CA PHE A 55 6.73 2.10 -5.44
C PHE A 55 5.63 1.76 -4.44
N THR A 56 4.43 2.36 -4.57
CA THR A 56 3.31 2.09 -3.66
C THR A 56 2.83 0.65 -3.74
N ALA A 57 2.81 0.04 -4.94
CA ALA A 57 2.50 -1.39 -5.07
C ALA A 57 3.53 -2.30 -4.38
N ARG A 58 4.83 -1.99 -4.49
CA ARG A 58 5.90 -2.77 -3.84
C ARG A 58 5.90 -2.61 -2.33
N LEU A 59 5.81 -1.37 -1.84
CA LEU A 59 5.75 -1.07 -0.41
C LEU A 59 4.50 -1.68 0.22
N GLY A 60 3.34 -1.50 -0.42
CA GLY A 60 2.06 -2.01 0.07
C GLY A 60 2.05 -3.54 0.21
N GLY A 61 2.54 -4.25 -0.81
CA GLY A 61 2.67 -5.71 -0.76
C GLY A 61 3.56 -6.20 0.39
N ALA A 62 4.72 -5.57 0.58
CA ALA A 62 5.64 -5.91 1.67
C ALA A 62 5.03 -5.62 3.05
N LEU A 63 4.37 -4.48 3.22
CA LEU A 63 3.71 -4.13 4.47
C LEU A 63 2.59 -5.10 4.85
N VAL A 64 1.79 -5.52 3.86
CA VAL A 64 0.74 -6.53 4.08
C VAL A 64 1.33 -7.87 4.47
N GLU A 65 2.37 -8.33 3.78
CA GLU A 65 3.03 -9.60 4.07
C GLU A 65 3.63 -9.60 5.48
N LEU A 66 4.45 -8.61 5.81
CA LEU A 66 5.17 -8.54 7.07
C LEU A 66 4.20 -8.34 8.24
N SER A 67 3.28 -7.37 8.14
CA SER A 67 2.33 -7.11 9.23
C SER A 67 1.33 -8.26 9.42
N GLY A 68 0.99 -8.97 8.33
CA GLY A 68 0.05 -10.09 8.38
C GLY A 68 0.67 -11.38 8.91
N SER A 69 1.95 -11.64 8.58
CA SER A 69 2.68 -12.83 9.01
C SER A 69 3.34 -12.68 10.39
N ARG A 70 3.63 -11.45 10.81
CA ARG A 70 4.30 -11.10 12.07
C ARG A 70 3.47 -10.11 12.90
N PRO A 71 2.27 -10.51 13.37
CA PRO A 71 1.39 -9.62 14.14
C PRO A 71 1.96 -9.26 15.53
N ASP A 72 3.05 -9.90 15.95
CA ASP A 72 3.81 -9.61 17.16
C ASP A 72 4.71 -8.37 17.03
N LEU A 73 5.07 -7.98 15.80
CA LEU A 73 6.00 -6.87 15.55
C LEU A 73 5.26 -5.54 15.35
N PRO A 74 5.75 -4.42 15.93
CA PRO A 74 5.22 -3.11 15.60
C PRO A 74 5.62 -2.69 14.18
N LEU A 75 4.87 -1.75 13.60
CA LEU A 75 5.12 -1.26 12.24
C LEU A 75 6.56 -0.75 12.05
N THR A 76 7.16 -0.13 13.08
CA THR A 76 8.54 0.38 13.05
C THR A 76 9.61 -0.69 12.94
N GLU A 77 9.28 -1.96 13.22
CA GLU A 77 10.21 -3.09 13.08
C GLU A 77 10.07 -3.83 11.75
N VAL A 78 9.07 -3.46 10.93
CA VAL A 78 8.83 -4.03 9.58
C VAL A 78 8.95 -2.99 8.45
N LEU A 79 9.24 -1.73 8.79
CA LEU A 79 9.59 -0.62 7.90
C LEU A 79 11.11 -0.49 7.78
#